data_AF-A0A7Y2DZ65-F1
#
_entry.id   AF-A0A7Y2DZ65-F1
#
_cell.length_a   1.000
_cell.length_b   1.000
_cell.length_c   1.000
_cell.angle_alpha   90.00
_cell.angle_beta   90.00
_cell.angle_gamma   90.00
#
_symmetry.space_group_name_H-M   'P 1'
#
loop_
_entity.id
_entity.type
_entity.pdbx_description
1 polymer ?
#
loop_
_entity_poly.entity_id
_entity_poly.type
_entity_poly.pdbx_seq_one_letter_code
_entity_poly.pdbx_strand_id
1 'polypeptide(L)'
;MIFNYRSKEPTQTSGEKPPLLILLHGIGADENDLFGLAPFLDERFFIVSAQAPYQLPYGGYAWFELFIEPGNVSFNAEQFLESRSKIPTFVDELIREHDLDASRVFLCGFSQGAMMALSSVLTVPEKYAGLVAMSGRAATEMLPPEENFEGLKDFPIFVSHGVYDPVLPIDNGRATKEILSRLPVDLEYKEYPMGHEISQESLGDVREWFSKRLGNQ
;
A
#
# COMPACT_ATOMS: atom_id res chain seq x y z
N MET A 1 5.31 18.98 2.79
CA MET A 1 4.57 17.76 3.09
C MET A 1 3.18 17.90 2.52
N ILE A 2 2.93 17.17 1.43
CA ILE A 2 1.67 17.18 0.67
C ILE A 2 0.55 16.40 1.38
N PHE A 3 0.92 15.48 2.28
CA PHE A 3 0.01 14.79 3.20
C PHE A 3 0.37 15.09 4.65
N ASN A 4 -0.64 15.08 5.52
CA ASN A 4 -0.45 14.91 6.96
C ASN A 4 -0.03 13.46 7.23
N TYR A 5 0.75 13.23 8.30
CA TYR A 5 1.19 11.88 8.64
C TYR A 5 1.60 11.72 10.09
N ARG A 6 1.64 10.46 10.54
CA ARG A 6 2.40 10.02 11.73
C ARG A 6 3.68 9.34 11.29
N SER A 7 4.72 9.43 12.09
CA SER A 7 5.97 8.71 11.86
C SER A 7 6.49 8.02 13.11
N LYS A 8 7.26 6.96 12.89
CA LYS A 8 8.03 6.24 13.90
C LYS A 8 9.45 6.06 13.35
N GLU A 9 10.41 6.57 14.10
CA GLU A 9 11.84 6.37 13.84
C GLU A 9 12.22 4.89 13.97
N PRO A 10 13.21 4.41 13.20
CA PRO A 10 13.75 3.06 13.37
C PRO A 10 14.38 2.89 14.76
N THR A 11 14.18 1.72 15.37
CA THR A 11 14.84 1.36 16.65
C THR A 11 16.08 0.51 16.45
N GLN A 12 16.28 -0.05 15.25
CA GLN A 12 17.50 -0.74 14.84
C GLN A 12 18.14 -0.01 13.66
N THR A 13 19.37 0.46 13.81
CA THR A 13 20.10 1.21 12.77
C THR A 13 21.35 0.46 12.32
N SER A 14 21.74 0.63 11.05
CA SER A 14 22.96 0.03 10.47
C SER A 14 24.09 1.06 10.23
N GLY A 15 23.91 2.31 10.65
CA GLY A 15 24.82 3.42 10.31
C GLY A 15 24.62 3.98 8.89
N GLU A 16 23.72 3.38 8.11
CA GLU A 16 23.26 3.87 6.80
C GLU A 16 21.91 4.59 6.94
N LYS A 17 21.48 5.25 5.85
CA LYS A 17 20.16 5.86 5.78
C LYS A 17 19.07 4.78 5.94
N PRO A 18 18.06 4.99 6.79
CA PRO A 18 17.07 3.96 7.05
C PRO A 18 16.12 3.78 5.85
N PRO A 19 15.63 2.55 5.62
CA PRO A 19 14.59 2.28 4.64
C PRO A 19 13.26 2.93 5.07
N LEU A 20 12.45 3.33 4.10
CA LEU A 20 11.15 3.97 4.33
C LEU A 20 10.01 2.97 4.09
N LEU A 21 9.07 2.89 5.04
CA LEU A 21 7.80 2.19 4.86
C LEU A 21 6.63 3.19 5.00
N ILE A 22 5.82 3.33 3.95
CA ILE A 22 4.63 4.19 3.96
C ILE A 22 3.37 3.33 4.04
N LEU A 23 2.54 3.61 5.03
CA LEU A 23 1.25 2.98 5.27
C LEU A 23 0.12 3.86 4.71
N LEU A 24 -0.77 3.27 3.91
CA LEU A 24 -1.94 3.93 3.32
C LEU A 24 -3.22 3.29 3.84
N HIS A 25 -4.00 4.03 4.63
CA HIS A 25 -5.21 3.53 5.29
C HIS A 25 -6.41 3.33 4.34
N GLY A 26 -7.43 2.62 4.81
CA GLY A 26 -8.70 2.41 4.09
C GLY A 26 -9.64 3.63 4.15
N ILE A 27 -10.74 3.59 3.41
CA ILE A 27 -11.73 4.68 3.41
C ILE A 27 -12.33 4.90 4.82
N GLY A 28 -12.48 6.17 5.23
CA GLY A 28 -13.09 6.56 6.50
C GLY A 28 -12.16 6.49 7.71
N ALA A 29 -10.91 6.09 7.51
CA ALA A 29 -9.86 6.11 8.52
C ALA A 29 -9.00 7.39 8.43
N ASP A 30 -7.92 7.46 9.20
CA ASP A 30 -6.94 8.54 9.17
C ASP A 30 -5.51 7.99 9.36
N GLU A 31 -4.52 8.88 9.49
CA GLU A 31 -3.12 8.49 9.66
C GLU A 31 -2.83 7.65 10.91
N ASN A 32 -3.72 7.61 11.90
CA ASN A 32 -3.52 6.86 13.15
C ASN A 32 -3.92 5.39 13.02
N ASP A 33 -4.75 5.03 12.02
CA ASP A 33 -5.32 3.70 11.83
C ASP A 33 -4.24 2.62 11.66
N LEU A 34 -3.50 2.67 10.53
CA LEU A 34 -2.42 1.72 10.29
C LEU A 34 -1.17 2.01 11.13
N PHE A 35 -1.04 3.19 11.72
CA PHE A 35 0.10 3.52 12.58
C PHE A 35 0.17 2.62 13.81
N GLY A 36 -0.97 2.08 14.28
CA GLY A 36 -1.02 1.07 15.33
C GLY A 36 -0.25 -0.22 15.00
N LEU A 37 0.06 -0.48 13.73
CA LEU A 37 0.85 -1.64 13.29
C LEU A 37 2.36 -1.42 13.45
N ALA A 38 2.82 -0.18 13.58
CA ALA A 38 4.24 0.18 13.58
C ALA A 38 5.09 -0.55 14.65
N PRO A 39 4.58 -0.90 15.85
CA PRO A 39 5.32 -1.73 16.81
C PRO A 39 5.53 -3.19 16.39
N PHE A 40 4.75 -3.69 15.43
CA PHE A 40 4.79 -5.09 14.98
C PHE A 40 5.53 -5.28 13.65
N LEU A 41 5.87 -4.19 12.96
CA LEU A 41 6.64 -4.20 11.72
C LEU A 41 8.15 -4.17 12.00
N ASP A 42 8.95 -4.44 10.97
CA ASP A 42 10.42 -4.51 11.10
C ASP A 42 10.99 -3.19 11.63
N GLU A 43 11.80 -3.28 12.69
CA GLU A 43 12.30 -2.13 13.45
C GLU A 43 13.37 -1.30 12.74
N ARG A 44 13.84 -1.77 11.57
CA ARG A 44 14.78 -1.04 10.72
C ARG A 44 14.10 0.05 9.90
N PHE A 45 12.78 0.00 9.72
CA PHE A 45 12.07 1.02 8.95
C PHE A 45 11.93 2.33 9.70
N PHE A 46 12.13 3.43 8.97
CA PHE A 46 11.39 4.64 9.23
C PHE A 46 9.96 4.45 8.72
N ILE A 47 8.97 4.41 9.62
CA ILE A 47 7.58 4.13 9.26
C ILE A 47 6.81 5.44 9.21
N VAL A 48 6.06 5.65 8.13
CA VAL A 48 5.12 6.75 7.96
C VAL A 48 3.73 6.18 7.73
N SER A 49 2.72 6.71 8.41
CA SER A 49 1.31 6.46 8.09
C SER A 49 0.69 7.74 7.59
N ALA A 50 0.22 7.75 6.34
CA ALA A 50 -0.23 8.95 5.64
C ALA A 50 -1.75 9.11 5.73
N GLN A 51 -2.20 10.34 5.97
CA GLN A 51 -3.62 10.70 5.92
C GLN A 51 -4.03 10.95 4.47
N ALA A 52 -5.14 10.35 4.04
CA ALA A 52 -5.70 10.62 2.74
C ALA A 52 -6.22 12.08 2.61
N PRO A 53 -6.25 12.67 1.39
CA PRO A 53 -6.46 14.10 1.23
C PRO A 53 -7.93 14.57 1.31
N TYR A 54 -8.91 13.69 1.11
CA TYR A 54 -10.32 14.08 1.08
C TYR A 54 -11.01 13.74 2.40
N GLN A 55 -11.50 14.75 3.11
CA GLN A 55 -12.24 14.56 4.36
C GLN A 55 -13.68 14.13 4.07
N LEU A 56 -14.17 13.13 4.79
CA LEU A 56 -15.55 12.65 4.65
C LEU A 56 -16.53 13.42 5.57
N PRO A 57 -17.82 13.54 5.20
CA PRO A 57 -18.81 14.32 5.95
C PRO A 57 -19.00 13.94 7.42
N TYR A 58 -18.76 12.69 7.79
CA TYR A 58 -18.97 12.16 9.15
C TYR A 58 -17.65 11.89 9.91
N GLY A 59 -16.53 12.41 9.41
CA GLY A 59 -15.19 12.16 9.94
C GLY A 59 -14.42 11.12 9.14
N GLY A 60 -13.10 11.08 9.36
CA GLY A 60 -12.18 10.27 8.57
C GLY A 60 -11.89 10.84 7.19
N TYR A 61 -11.06 10.11 6.44
CA TYR A 61 -10.50 10.53 5.16
C TYR A 61 -10.59 9.42 4.11
N ALA A 62 -10.55 9.83 2.86
CA ALA A 62 -10.56 8.94 1.70
C ALA A 62 -9.51 9.39 0.68
N TRP A 63 -8.95 8.42 -0.03
CA TRP A 63 -8.05 8.68 -1.17
C TRP A 63 -8.83 9.12 -2.41
N PHE A 64 -10.09 8.73 -2.49
CA PHE A 64 -11.05 9.14 -3.50
C PHE A 64 -12.45 8.84 -3.01
N GLU A 65 -13.42 9.58 -3.47
CA GLU A 65 -14.81 9.39 -3.10
C GLU A 65 -15.41 8.15 -3.78
N LEU A 66 -16.24 7.41 -3.05
CA LEU A 66 -17.04 6.30 -3.56
C LEU A 66 -18.49 6.75 -3.68
N PHE A 67 -19.12 6.42 -4.80
CA PHE A 67 -20.54 6.60 -5.03
C PHE A 67 -21.20 5.22 -4.99
N ILE A 68 -22.00 4.98 -3.95
CA ILE A 68 -22.66 3.70 -3.72
C ILE A 68 -24.15 3.84 -4.08
N GLU A 69 -24.54 3.17 -5.15
CA GLU A 69 -25.93 3.02 -5.58
C GLU A 69 -26.34 1.53 -5.49
N PRO A 70 -27.64 1.22 -5.38
CA PRO A 70 -28.10 -0.17 -5.36
C PRO A 70 -27.61 -0.96 -6.59
N GLY A 71 -26.70 -1.91 -6.37
CA GLY A 71 -26.12 -2.75 -7.42
C GLY A 71 -25.02 -2.09 -8.26
N ASN A 72 -24.59 -0.87 -7.92
CA ASN A 72 -23.53 -0.16 -8.63
C ASN A 72 -22.63 0.60 -7.64
N VAL A 73 -21.34 0.32 -7.67
CA VAL A 73 -20.33 1.09 -6.91
C VAL A 73 -19.40 1.73 -7.93
N SER A 74 -19.40 3.05 -7.96
CA SER A 74 -18.47 3.85 -8.77
C SER A 74 -17.61 4.74 -7.88
N PHE A 75 -16.63 5.42 -8.46
CA PHE A 75 -15.70 6.25 -7.70
C PHE A 75 -15.32 7.51 -8.47
N ASN A 76 -14.84 8.52 -7.76
CA ASN A 76 -14.36 9.75 -8.36
C ASN A 76 -12.97 9.52 -8.99
N ALA A 77 -12.93 9.34 -10.31
CA ALA A 77 -11.70 9.06 -11.06
C ALA A 77 -10.68 10.20 -11.03
N GLU A 78 -11.12 11.46 -10.98
CA GLU A 78 -10.23 12.61 -10.88
C GLU A 78 -9.49 12.60 -9.54
N GLN A 79 -10.22 12.38 -8.45
CA GLN A 79 -9.64 12.26 -7.11
C GLN A 79 -8.69 11.07 -6.98
N PHE A 80 -9.03 9.93 -7.61
CA PHE A 80 -8.15 8.77 -7.66
C PHE A 80 -6.81 9.12 -8.32
N LEU A 81 -6.84 9.76 -9.49
CA LEU A 81 -5.63 10.16 -10.21
C LEU A 81 -4.83 11.23 -9.46
N GLU A 82 -5.51 12.21 -8.85
CA GLU A 82 -4.89 13.23 -8.04
C GLU A 82 -4.16 12.60 -6.85
N SER A 83 -4.85 11.80 -6.03
CA SER A 83 -4.23 11.08 -4.91
C SER A 83 -3.06 10.19 -5.34
N ARG A 84 -3.20 9.47 -6.46
CA ARG A 84 -2.14 8.61 -7.00
C ARG A 84 -0.88 9.43 -7.31
N SER A 85 -1.03 10.55 -8.00
CA SER A 85 0.09 11.41 -8.39
C SER A 85 0.81 12.06 -7.21
N LYS A 86 0.11 12.26 -6.08
CA LYS A 86 0.70 12.85 -4.87
C LYS A 86 1.58 11.86 -4.09
N ILE A 87 1.36 10.55 -4.21
CA ILE A 87 2.13 9.53 -3.48
C ILE A 87 3.64 9.57 -3.79
N PRO A 88 4.11 9.53 -5.06
CA PRO A 88 5.54 9.63 -5.35
C PRO A 88 6.13 10.99 -4.96
N THR A 89 5.36 12.09 -5.04
CA THR A 89 5.79 13.39 -4.53
C THR A 89 5.99 13.35 -3.02
N PHE A 90 5.09 12.71 -2.29
CA PHE A 90 5.21 12.56 -0.84
C PHE A 90 6.42 11.71 -0.44
N VAL A 91 6.73 10.65 -1.20
CA VAL A 91 7.96 9.86 -1.04
C VAL A 91 9.20 10.76 -1.15
N ASP A 92 9.28 11.58 -2.19
CA ASP A 92 10.42 12.48 -2.41
C ASP A 92 10.57 13.52 -1.28
N GLU A 93 9.44 14.04 -0.77
CA GLU A 93 9.45 14.94 0.38
C GLU A 93 9.97 14.26 1.65
N LEU A 94 9.51 13.04 1.95
CA LEU A 94 9.93 12.28 3.14
C LEU A 94 11.40 11.92 3.10
N ILE A 95 11.90 11.44 1.95
CA ILE A 95 13.31 11.10 1.76
C ILE A 95 14.20 12.30 2.07
N ARG A 96 13.83 13.47 1.54
CA ARG A 96 14.60 14.69 1.74
C ARG A 96 14.52 15.22 3.17
N GLU A 97 13.33 15.19 3.77
CA GLU A 97 13.10 15.73 5.12
C GLU A 97 13.82 14.90 6.19
N HIS A 98 13.80 13.57 6.07
CA HIS A 98 14.29 12.65 7.11
C HIS A 98 15.60 11.94 6.74
N ASP A 99 16.25 12.35 5.65
CA ASP A 99 17.49 11.76 5.12
C ASP A 99 17.42 10.24 4.95
N LEU A 100 16.39 9.76 4.25
CA LEU A 100 16.09 8.33 4.09
C LEU A 100 16.75 7.71 2.85
N ASP A 101 16.80 6.38 2.81
CA ASP A 101 17.32 5.65 1.67
C ASP A 101 16.30 5.59 0.52
N ALA A 102 16.56 6.38 -0.53
CA ALA A 102 15.71 6.45 -1.71
C ALA A 102 15.61 5.13 -2.50
N SER A 103 16.54 4.19 -2.30
CA SER A 103 16.52 2.87 -2.96
C SER A 103 15.72 1.82 -2.19
N ARG A 104 15.31 2.12 -0.95
CA ARG A 104 14.60 1.19 -0.06
C ARG A 104 13.29 1.80 0.45
N VAL A 105 12.42 2.17 -0.49
CA VAL A 105 11.09 2.69 -0.21
C VAL A 105 10.03 1.62 -0.44
N PHE A 106 9.18 1.37 0.55
CA PHE A 106 8.13 0.37 0.49
C PHE A 106 6.77 1.00 0.72
N LEU A 107 5.75 0.51 0.01
CA LEU A 107 4.36 0.85 0.28
C LEU A 107 3.63 -0.33 0.92
N CYS A 108 2.76 -0.03 1.88
CA CYS A 108 1.83 -0.97 2.47
C CYS A 108 0.44 -0.33 2.54
N GLY A 109 -0.55 -0.90 1.88
CA GLY A 109 -1.90 -0.35 1.87
C GLY A 109 -2.93 -1.33 2.39
N PHE A 110 -3.99 -0.80 3.00
CA PHE A 110 -5.19 -1.56 3.36
C PHE A 110 -6.42 -1.04 2.60
N SER A 111 -7.25 -1.93 2.06
CA SER A 111 -8.52 -1.59 1.38
C SER A 111 -8.32 -0.52 0.30
N GLN A 112 -8.91 0.68 0.44
CA GLN A 112 -8.69 1.79 -0.48
C GLN A 112 -7.20 2.19 -0.62
N GLY A 113 -6.45 2.20 0.48
CA GLY A 113 -5.02 2.47 0.44
C GLY A 113 -4.21 1.39 -0.28
N ALA A 114 -4.67 0.13 -0.27
CA ALA A 114 -4.06 -0.93 -1.07
C ALA A 114 -4.23 -0.69 -2.57
N MET A 115 -5.41 -0.20 -3.00
CA MET A 115 -5.65 0.20 -4.39
C MET A 115 -4.73 1.35 -4.82
N MET A 116 -4.53 2.32 -3.93
CA MET A 116 -3.60 3.42 -4.16
C MET A 116 -2.15 2.96 -4.26
N ALA A 117 -1.71 2.10 -3.35
CA ALA A 117 -0.36 1.56 -3.34
C ALA A 117 -0.07 0.75 -4.62
N LEU A 118 -1.00 -0.13 -5.02
CA LEU A 118 -0.96 -0.85 -6.30
C LEU A 118 -0.85 0.11 -7.48
N SER A 119 -1.75 1.10 -7.58
CA SER A 119 -1.75 2.00 -8.71
C SER A 119 -0.51 2.88 -8.79
N SER A 120 0.06 3.28 -7.65
CA SER A 120 1.31 4.04 -7.61
C SER A 120 2.49 3.20 -8.10
N VAL A 121 2.66 1.99 -7.57
CA VAL A 121 3.76 1.09 -7.94
C VAL A 121 3.67 0.66 -9.39
N LEU A 122 2.48 0.35 -9.89
CA LEU A 122 2.29 -0.08 -11.27
C LEU A 122 2.56 1.05 -12.29
N THR A 123 2.59 2.31 -11.86
CA THR A 123 2.80 3.46 -12.75
C THR A 123 4.18 4.08 -12.66
N VAL A 124 4.82 4.05 -11.49
CA VAL A 124 6.18 4.56 -11.25
C VAL A 124 7.00 3.58 -10.40
N PRO A 125 7.22 2.34 -10.87
CA PRO A 125 7.84 1.28 -10.07
C PRO A 125 9.26 1.61 -9.60
N GLU A 126 9.98 2.46 -10.34
CA GLU A 126 11.35 2.90 -10.02
C GLU A 126 11.47 3.68 -8.71
N LYS A 127 10.35 4.15 -8.16
CA LYS A 127 10.29 4.84 -6.85
C LYS A 127 10.25 3.88 -5.66
N TYR A 128 10.12 2.57 -5.89
CA TYR A 128 9.79 1.60 -4.84
C TYR A 128 10.67 0.36 -4.91
N ALA A 129 10.89 -0.24 -3.74
CA ALA A 129 11.60 -1.50 -3.55
C ALA A 129 10.64 -2.68 -3.28
N GLY A 130 9.35 -2.41 -3.04
CA GLY A 130 8.33 -3.44 -2.87
C GLY A 130 6.99 -2.91 -2.39
N LEU A 131 5.97 -3.76 -2.50
CA LEU A 131 4.58 -3.45 -2.18
C LEU A 131 3.91 -4.55 -1.35
N VAL A 132 3.18 -4.14 -0.31
CA VAL A 132 2.19 -4.96 0.37
C VAL A 132 0.79 -4.38 0.14
N ALA A 133 -0.13 -5.19 -0.37
CA ALA A 133 -1.54 -4.84 -0.55
C ALA A 133 -2.43 -5.77 0.27
N MET A 134 -3.14 -5.22 1.27
CA MET A 134 -3.99 -5.97 2.19
C MET A 134 -5.47 -5.67 1.94
N SER A 135 -6.26 -6.70 1.69
CA SER A 135 -7.71 -6.63 1.47
C SER A 135 -8.12 -5.54 0.46
N GLY A 136 -7.35 -5.39 -0.61
CA GLY A 136 -7.56 -4.40 -1.68
C GLY A 136 -8.06 -5.03 -2.98
N ARG A 137 -8.05 -4.24 -4.05
CA ARG A 137 -8.20 -4.78 -5.42
C ARG A 137 -7.32 -4.06 -6.43
N ALA A 138 -6.80 -4.79 -7.40
CA ALA A 138 -6.32 -4.23 -8.66
C ALA A 138 -7.48 -4.19 -9.67
N ALA A 139 -7.33 -3.32 -10.66
CA ALA A 139 -8.24 -3.26 -11.79
C ALA A 139 -7.45 -2.98 -13.07
N THR A 140 -7.98 -3.40 -14.22
CA THR A 140 -7.29 -3.29 -15.51
C THR A 140 -6.96 -1.84 -15.87
N GLU A 141 -7.81 -0.90 -15.48
CA GLU A 141 -7.60 0.54 -15.66
C GLU A 141 -6.43 1.11 -14.84
N MET A 142 -5.90 0.36 -13.87
CA MET A 142 -4.73 0.74 -13.09
C MET A 142 -3.42 0.29 -13.75
N LEU A 143 -3.48 -0.60 -14.74
CA LEU A 143 -2.29 -1.13 -15.40
C LEU A 143 -1.63 -0.05 -16.27
N PRO A 144 -0.28 0.01 -16.30
CA PRO A 144 0.41 0.85 -17.26
C PRO A 144 0.22 0.27 -18.68
N PRO A 145 0.52 1.05 -19.73
CA PRO A 145 0.66 0.50 -21.08
C PRO A 145 1.63 -0.69 -21.10
N GLU A 146 1.36 -1.71 -21.92
CA GLU A 146 2.15 -2.97 -21.94
C GLU A 146 3.65 -2.74 -22.19
N GLU A 147 3.99 -1.71 -22.97
CA GLU A 147 5.38 -1.28 -23.23
C GLU A 147 6.17 -0.90 -21.95
N ASN A 148 5.48 -0.59 -20.86
CA ASN A 148 6.09 -0.25 -19.57
C ASN A 148 6.24 -1.46 -18.63
N PHE A 149 5.80 -2.65 -19.03
CA PHE A 149 5.87 -3.85 -18.17
C PHE A 149 7.31 -4.24 -17.80
N GLU A 150 8.31 -3.91 -18.63
CA GLU A 150 9.72 -4.20 -18.30
C GLU A 150 10.17 -3.51 -17.00
N GLY A 151 9.61 -2.34 -16.67
CA GLY A 151 9.90 -1.65 -15.41
C GLY A 151 9.38 -2.38 -14.16
N LEU A 152 8.51 -3.38 -14.33
CA LEU A 152 7.95 -4.20 -13.26
C LEU A 152 8.65 -5.56 -13.13
N LYS A 153 9.68 -5.82 -13.94
CA LYS A 153 10.35 -7.12 -13.98
C LYS A 153 10.91 -7.50 -12.62
N ASP A 154 10.48 -8.66 -12.13
CA ASP A 154 10.80 -9.23 -10.82
C ASP A 154 10.44 -8.29 -9.64
N PHE A 155 9.58 -7.29 -9.86
CA PHE A 155 9.19 -6.33 -8.81
C PHE A 155 8.40 -7.07 -7.71
N PRO A 156 8.81 -6.99 -6.44
CA PRO A 156 8.22 -7.80 -5.39
C PRO A 156 6.89 -7.21 -4.88
N ILE A 157 5.82 -8.01 -4.98
CA ILE A 157 4.48 -7.67 -4.51
C ILE A 157 3.95 -8.78 -3.60
N PHE A 158 3.47 -8.40 -2.43
CA PHE A 158 2.70 -9.28 -1.55
C PHE A 158 1.25 -8.83 -1.51
N VAL A 159 0.33 -9.77 -1.71
CA VAL A 159 -1.12 -9.53 -1.60
C VAL A 159 -1.70 -10.47 -0.55
N SER A 160 -2.49 -9.91 0.35
CA SER A 160 -3.28 -10.68 1.32
C SER A 160 -4.76 -10.33 1.22
N HIS A 161 -5.65 -11.31 1.41
CA HIS A 161 -7.09 -11.08 1.38
C HIS A 161 -7.85 -12.00 2.35
N GLY A 162 -8.94 -11.51 2.93
CA GLY A 162 -9.82 -12.30 3.79
C GLY A 162 -10.82 -13.15 3.00
N VAL A 163 -10.92 -14.45 3.30
CA VAL A 163 -11.89 -15.37 2.67
C VAL A 163 -13.32 -15.00 3.05
N TYR A 164 -13.52 -14.39 4.22
CA TYR A 164 -14.84 -14.00 4.75
C TYR A 164 -15.07 -12.50 4.69
N ASP A 165 -14.31 -11.77 3.86
CA ASP A 165 -14.42 -10.32 3.71
C ASP A 165 -15.80 -9.92 3.14
N PRO A 166 -16.66 -9.23 3.93
CA PRO A 166 -17.99 -8.85 3.47
C PRO A 166 -17.99 -7.52 2.69
N VAL A 167 -16.87 -6.78 2.67
CA VAL A 167 -16.75 -5.45 2.05
C VAL A 167 -16.18 -5.59 0.65
N LEU A 168 -15.07 -6.32 0.53
CA LEU A 168 -14.45 -6.72 -0.72
C LEU A 168 -14.38 -8.25 -0.74
N PRO A 169 -15.44 -8.93 -1.23
CA PRO A 169 -15.48 -10.38 -1.29
C PRO A 169 -14.23 -10.96 -1.95
N ILE A 170 -13.85 -12.18 -1.55
CA ILE A 170 -12.61 -12.86 -1.94
C ILE A 170 -12.35 -12.88 -3.46
N ASP A 171 -13.41 -12.83 -4.27
CA ASP A 171 -13.30 -12.73 -5.73
C ASP A 171 -12.51 -11.50 -6.19
N ASN A 172 -12.54 -10.38 -5.43
CA ASN A 172 -11.69 -9.21 -5.68
C ASN A 172 -10.22 -9.53 -5.48
N GLY A 173 -9.87 -10.24 -4.41
CA GLY A 173 -8.50 -10.68 -4.15
C GLY A 173 -8.00 -11.64 -5.23
N ARG A 174 -8.85 -12.59 -5.65
CA ARG A 174 -8.52 -13.56 -6.71
C ARG A 174 -8.40 -12.90 -8.09
N ALA A 175 -9.28 -11.95 -8.42
CA ALA A 175 -9.16 -11.15 -9.63
C ALA A 175 -7.88 -10.31 -9.62
N THR A 176 -7.51 -9.75 -8.46
CA THR A 176 -6.24 -9.03 -8.29
C THR A 176 -5.04 -9.93 -8.54
N LYS A 177 -5.04 -11.14 -7.98
CA LYS A 177 -4.02 -12.15 -8.26
C LYS A 177 -3.94 -12.44 -9.76
N GLU A 178 -5.06 -12.66 -10.42
CA GLU A 178 -5.10 -12.96 -11.85
C GLU A 178 -4.52 -11.81 -12.69
N ILE A 179 -4.90 -10.57 -12.39
CA ILE A 179 -4.39 -9.37 -13.06
C ILE A 179 -2.87 -9.28 -12.88
N LEU A 180 -2.39 -9.35 -11.64
CA LEU A 180 -0.97 -9.19 -11.33
C LEU A 180 -0.11 -10.35 -11.88
N SER A 181 -0.65 -11.57 -11.95
CA SER A 181 0.05 -12.73 -12.51
C SER A 181 0.33 -12.63 -14.02
N ARG A 182 -0.30 -11.67 -14.72
CA ARG A 182 -0.03 -11.39 -16.14
C ARG A 182 1.10 -10.40 -16.34
N LEU A 183 1.59 -9.78 -15.26
CA LEU A 183 2.70 -8.85 -15.25
C LEU A 183 3.99 -9.60 -14.87
N PRO A 184 5.18 -9.12 -15.28
CA PRO A 184 6.45 -9.76 -14.95
C PRO A 184 6.88 -9.48 -13.49
N VAL A 185 5.99 -9.55 -12.51
CA VAL A 185 6.26 -9.24 -11.09
C VAL A 185 6.58 -10.51 -10.28
N ASP A 186 7.31 -10.35 -9.16
CA ASP A 186 7.47 -11.40 -8.15
C ASP A 186 6.29 -11.33 -7.16
N LEU A 187 5.20 -12.03 -7.50
CA LEU A 187 3.94 -12.00 -6.75
C LEU A 187 3.85 -13.13 -5.72
N GLU A 188 3.72 -12.76 -4.44
CA GLU A 188 3.25 -13.63 -3.37
C GLU A 188 1.78 -13.28 -3.04
N TYR A 189 0.89 -14.28 -3.10
CA TYR A 189 -0.53 -14.11 -2.79
C TYR A 189 -0.99 -15.08 -1.70
N LYS A 190 -1.65 -14.57 -0.66
CA LYS A 190 -2.17 -15.37 0.45
C LYS A 190 -3.62 -15.02 0.79
N GLU A 191 -4.41 -16.04 1.10
CA GLU A 191 -5.79 -15.90 1.61
C GLU A 191 -5.82 -16.31 3.08
N TYR A 192 -6.60 -15.62 3.90
CA TYR A 192 -6.71 -15.88 5.34
C TYR A 192 -8.17 -16.05 5.77
N PRO A 193 -8.47 -16.89 6.78
CA PRO A 193 -9.83 -17.07 7.32
C PRO A 193 -10.26 -15.87 8.19
N MET A 194 -10.28 -14.67 7.61
CA MET A 194 -10.60 -13.38 8.25
C MET A 194 -11.63 -12.58 7.43
N GLY A 195 -12.20 -11.54 8.06
CA GLY A 195 -13.10 -10.59 7.40
C GLY A 195 -12.36 -9.45 6.67
N HIS A 196 -12.97 -8.26 6.64
CA HIS A 196 -12.34 -7.04 6.14
C HIS A 196 -11.43 -6.41 7.21
N GLU A 197 -10.35 -7.11 7.53
CA GLU A 197 -9.45 -6.76 8.64
C GLU A 197 -8.02 -7.24 8.39
N ILE A 198 -7.12 -6.97 9.34
CA ILE A 198 -5.75 -7.48 9.36
C ILE A 198 -5.62 -8.41 10.56
N SER A 199 -5.57 -9.71 10.30
CA SER A 199 -5.35 -10.72 11.35
C SER A 199 -3.89 -10.74 11.83
N GLN A 200 -3.64 -11.33 13.01
CA GLN A 200 -2.29 -11.55 13.51
C GLN A 200 -1.44 -12.43 12.58
N GLU A 201 -2.06 -13.43 11.98
CA GLU A 201 -1.39 -14.34 11.03
C GLU A 201 -0.96 -13.58 9.76
N SER A 202 -1.88 -12.82 9.14
CA SER A 202 -1.57 -12.02 7.97
C SER A 202 -0.51 -10.95 8.26
N LEU A 203 -0.56 -10.31 9.44
CA LEU A 203 0.46 -9.33 9.84
C LEU A 203 1.83 -9.99 10.06
N GLY A 204 1.86 -11.21 10.61
CA GLY A 204 3.08 -11.99 10.78
C GLY A 204 3.77 -12.26 9.45
N ASP A 205 3.02 -12.67 8.44
CA ASP A 205 3.51 -12.89 7.08
C ASP A 205 3.97 -11.59 6.40
N VAL A 206 3.24 -10.48 6.57
CA VAL A 206 3.65 -9.15 6.07
C VAL A 206 4.98 -8.73 6.68
N ARG A 207 5.16 -8.90 7.99
CA ARG A 207 6.42 -8.60 8.68
C ARG A 207 7.56 -9.45 8.12
N GLU A 208 7.37 -10.76 8.02
CA GLU A 208 8.39 -11.67 7.50
C GLU A 208 8.78 -11.33 6.06
N TRP A 209 7.79 -10.99 5.23
CA TRP A 209 8.01 -10.59 3.85
C TRP A 209 8.90 -9.34 3.78
N PHE A 210 8.60 -8.30 4.55
CA PHE A 210 9.46 -7.12 4.63
C PHE A 210 10.87 -7.44 5.13
N SER A 211 10.99 -8.21 6.22
CA SER A 211 12.29 -8.54 6.80
C SER A 211 13.21 -9.27 5.81
N LYS A 212 12.66 -10.16 4.97
CA LYS A 212 13.40 -10.82 3.88
C LYS A 212 13.93 -9.83 2.84
N ARG A 213 13.15 -8.81 2.48
CA ARG A 213 13.54 -7.79 1.47
C ARG A 213 14.57 -6.80 1.99
N LEU A 214 14.60 -6.56 3.29
CA LEU A 214 15.68 -5.79 3.93
C LEU A 214 16.97 -6.60 4.08
N GLY A 215 16.95 -7.92 3.81
CA GLY A 215 18.08 -8.82 3.97
C GLY A 215 18.36 -9.19 5.44
N ASN A 216 19.18 -10.22 5.63
CA ASN A 216 19.76 -10.53 6.94
C ASN A 216 21.00 -9.65 7.14
N GLN A 217 21.19 -9.13 8.36
CA GLN A 217 22.49 -8.57 8.77
C GLN A 217 23.54 -9.67 8.91
#